data_AF-A0AB34GPW7-F1
#
_entry.id   AF-A0AB34GPW7-F1
#
_cell.length_a   1.000
_cell.length_b   1.000
_cell.length_c   1.000
_cell.angle_alpha   90.00
_cell.angle_beta   90.00
_cell.angle_gamma   90.00
#
_symmetry.space_group_name_H-M   'P 1'
#
loop_
_entity.id
_entity.type
_entity.pdbx_description
1 polymer ?
#
loop_
_entity_poly.entity_id
_entity_poly.type
_entity_poly.pdbx_seq_one_letter_code
_entity_poly.pdbx_strand_id
1 'polypeptide(L)'
;MDRTERLAQDVKKEMGGHHTVALCVLKGGYKFFADLLDYIKLLKRNSGRSIPMTVDFIRLKSYCNDQSTGDIKVIGEDDLSTFTGKNVLIVEGIIDTGKTMKTLLSLVKQHNPKMIKVASLLVKRTPRSVGYRPDFVGFEILAKFVVGYALDYNEYFRDLNHGAPRLGRAVRPRVRPGLQRPRRPVAVGTSEHHSARRRSSERYQGQSMELPDPVRQRLGNFSRTVFSDSSRTGPEYNEGPDNEMVSSLALQMSLYFNTYFFPLWWVSSIMMLQMKYSILPDYYKFIVVTVIILITLIEAIRLYLGYMGNLQEKVPELAGFWLLSLLLQLPLILFLLFNEGLTNLPLEKAVHIIFTIFLTFQVVSAFLTLRKMVNQLATRFHLQDFDRLSVSRGDMRRVRSCIEEI
;
A
#
# COMPACT_ATOMS: atom_id res chain seq x y z
N MET A 1 27.98 18.71 7.77
CA MET A 1 26.84 19.60 8.03
C MET A 1 25.63 19.05 7.30
N ASP A 2 24.55 18.87 8.03
CA ASP A 2 23.25 18.51 7.47
C ASP A 2 22.76 19.64 6.53
N ARG A 3 22.05 19.30 5.45
CA ARG A 3 21.60 20.30 4.48
C ARG A 3 20.57 21.25 5.11
N THR A 4 19.70 20.71 5.97
CA THR A 4 18.71 21.49 6.73
C THR A 4 19.37 22.44 7.72
N GLU A 5 20.45 22.00 8.38
CA GLU A 5 21.26 22.84 9.26
C GLU A 5 21.89 24.03 8.51
N ARG A 6 22.42 23.79 7.30
CA ARG A 6 22.96 24.87 6.45
C ARG A 6 21.87 25.86 6.03
N LEU A 7 20.69 25.38 5.66
CA LEU A 7 19.54 26.24 5.36
C LEU A 7 19.15 27.11 6.56
N ALA A 8 19.17 26.57 7.77
CA ALA A 8 18.88 27.33 8.98
C ALA A 8 19.90 28.47 9.19
N GLN A 9 21.18 28.25 8.87
CA GLN A 9 22.20 29.30 8.92
C GLN A 9 21.95 30.39 7.87
N ASP A 10 21.59 30.02 6.64
CA ASP A 10 21.27 30.95 5.56
C ASP A 10 20.05 31.81 5.92
N VAL A 11 18.97 31.19 6.40
CA VAL A 11 17.77 31.87 6.90
C VAL A 11 18.12 32.83 8.03
N LYS A 12 18.95 32.39 8.99
CA LYS A 12 19.38 33.23 10.10
C LYS A 12 20.20 34.43 9.65
N LYS A 13 21.04 34.27 8.63
CA LYS A 13 21.87 35.35 8.08
C LYS A 13 20.99 36.43 7.43
N GLU A 14 19.96 36.04 6.70
CA GLU A 14 19.14 36.96 5.92
C GLU A 14 17.97 37.56 6.71
N MET A 15 17.35 36.79 7.62
CA MET A 15 16.17 37.20 8.39
C MET A 15 16.47 37.51 9.87
N GLY A 16 17.75 37.48 10.26
CA GLY A 16 18.21 37.70 11.63
C GLY A 16 17.86 39.07 12.21
N GLY A 17 17.39 39.10 13.47
CA GLY A 17 17.15 40.34 14.21
C GLY A 17 15.75 40.96 14.05
N HIS A 18 14.85 40.31 13.32
CA HIS A 18 13.45 40.74 13.18
C HIS A 18 12.48 39.61 13.52
N HIS A 19 11.28 39.97 13.97
CA HIS A 19 10.21 39.01 14.21
C HIS A 19 9.73 38.39 12.90
N THR A 20 9.78 37.06 12.82
CA THR A 20 9.45 36.30 11.61
C THR A 20 8.30 35.33 11.88
N VAL A 21 7.27 35.37 11.06
CA VAL A 21 6.20 34.37 11.06
C VAL A 21 6.63 33.21 10.16
N ALA A 22 6.72 32.01 10.70
CA ALA A 22 7.08 30.81 9.97
C ALA A 22 5.81 30.05 9.57
N LEU A 23 5.51 30.07 8.27
CA LEU A 23 4.28 29.51 7.70
C LEU A 23 4.57 28.14 7.07
N CYS A 24 4.04 27.08 7.66
CA CYS A 24 4.20 25.72 7.15
C CYS A 24 3.10 25.37 6.14
N VAL A 25 3.49 24.92 4.94
CA VAL A 25 2.54 24.39 3.94
C VAL A 25 2.25 22.91 4.21
N LEU A 26 1.07 22.64 4.74
CA LEU A 26 0.58 21.30 5.04
C LEU A 26 0.01 20.59 3.80
N LYS A 27 0.05 19.25 3.75
CA LYS A 27 0.62 18.35 4.77
C LYS A 27 2.11 18.06 4.53
N GLY A 28 2.58 18.07 3.28
CA GLY A 28 3.90 17.54 2.92
C GLY A 28 5.11 18.23 3.55
N GLY A 29 4.97 19.46 4.04
CA GLY A 29 6.07 20.24 4.62
C GLY A 29 6.30 20.07 6.12
N TYR A 30 5.41 19.40 6.86
CA TYR A 30 5.42 19.49 8.34
C TYR A 30 6.73 18.99 8.97
N LYS A 31 7.31 17.90 8.44
CA LYS A 31 8.53 17.30 8.99
C LYS A 31 9.75 18.17 8.72
N PHE A 32 9.91 18.64 7.47
CA PHE A 32 10.95 19.58 7.11
C PHE A 32 10.85 20.89 7.91
N PHE A 33 9.64 21.39 8.09
CA PHE A 33 9.38 22.58 8.89
C PHE A 33 9.84 22.42 10.34
N ALA A 34 9.45 21.33 11.00
CA ALA A 34 9.87 21.05 12.38
C ALA A 34 11.39 21.01 12.51
N ASP A 35 12.06 20.24 11.65
CA ASP A 35 13.51 20.07 11.69
C ASP A 35 14.25 21.40 11.41
N LEU A 36 13.78 22.19 10.45
CA LEU A 36 14.35 23.51 10.14
C LEU A 36 14.22 24.48 11.33
N LEU A 37 13.06 24.52 11.97
CA LEU A 37 12.82 25.38 13.13
C LEU A 37 13.70 24.98 14.31
N ASP A 38 13.89 23.68 14.54
CA ASP A 38 14.75 23.20 15.62
C ASP A 38 16.21 23.60 15.39
N TYR A 39 16.73 23.50 14.16
CA TYR A 39 18.05 24.03 13.84
C TYR A 39 18.14 25.56 14.03
N ILE A 40 17.13 26.35 13.64
CA ILE A 40 17.13 27.81 13.88
C ILE A 40 17.16 28.12 15.40
N LYS A 41 16.40 27.37 16.22
CA LYS A 41 16.42 27.51 17.69
C LYS A 41 17.78 27.14 18.28
N LEU A 42 18.43 26.08 17.78
CA LEU A 42 19.77 25.70 18.22
C LEU A 42 20.80 26.79 17.90
N LEU A 43 20.73 27.38 16.71
CA LEU A 43 21.59 28.49 16.32
C LEU A 43 21.37 29.76 17.16
N LYS A 44 20.20 29.95 17.77
CA LYS A 44 19.95 31.04 18.72
C LYS A 44 20.76 30.87 20.00
N ARG A 45 20.85 29.64 20.54
CA ARG A 45 21.60 29.35 21.79
C ARG A 45 23.09 29.66 21.64
N ASN A 46 23.66 29.45 20.46
CA ASN A 46 25.12 29.46 20.27
C ASN A 46 25.71 30.79 19.74
N SER A 47 24.90 31.81 19.40
CA SER A 47 25.43 32.92 18.56
C SER A 47 24.81 34.30 18.80
N GLY A 48 24.21 34.58 19.96
CA GLY A 48 23.81 35.94 20.41
C GLY A 48 22.70 36.66 19.61
N ARG A 49 22.46 36.28 18.36
CA ARG A 49 21.46 36.85 17.44
C ARG A 49 20.24 35.92 17.39
N SER A 50 19.13 36.38 17.96
CA SER A 50 17.86 35.64 18.02
C SER A 50 16.94 36.02 16.86
N ILE A 51 16.25 35.05 16.27
CA ILE A 51 15.07 35.28 15.44
C ILE A 51 13.86 34.95 16.31
N PRO A 52 13.12 35.95 16.83
CA PRO A 52 11.83 35.67 17.44
C PRO A 52 10.87 35.17 16.34
N MET A 53 10.27 34.00 16.55
CA MET A 53 9.42 33.34 15.57
C MET A 53 8.05 33.01 16.13
N THR A 54 7.00 33.31 15.38
CA THR A 54 5.67 32.70 15.53
C THR A 54 5.46 31.65 14.45
N VAL A 55 4.64 30.64 14.73
CA VAL A 55 4.40 29.52 13.83
C VAL A 55 2.96 29.55 13.38
N ASP A 56 2.74 29.32 12.09
CA ASP A 56 1.41 29.18 11.51
C ASP A 56 1.38 28.07 10.46
N PHE A 57 0.19 27.57 10.13
CA PHE A 57 -0.01 26.43 9.25
C PHE A 57 -1.10 26.71 8.23
N ILE A 58 -0.76 26.51 6.95
CA ILE A 58 -1.70 26.68 5.85
C ILE A 58 -1.85 25.37 5.09
N ARG A 59 -3.08 25.00 4.74
CA ARG A 59 -3.36 23.89 3.83
C ARG A 59 -3.90 24.40 2.52
N LEU A 60 -3.20 24.07 1.44
CA LEU A 60 -3.63 24.37 0.09
C LEU A 60 -4.30 23.13 -0.50
N LYS A 61 -5.55 23.24 -0.94
CA LYS A 61 -6.21 22.22 -1.74
C LYS A 61 -6.33 22.71 -3.18
N SER A 62 -5.68 22.00 -4.11
CA SER A 62 -6.07 22.06 -5.52
C SER A 62 -7.37 21.26 -5.68
N TYR A 63 -8.42 21.85 -6.24
CA TYR A 63 -9.67 21.13 -6.47
C TYR A 63 -9.44 19.87 -7.32
N CYS A 64 -10.13 18.79 -6.95
CA CYS A 64 -10.12 17.51 -7.67
C CYS A 64 -11.42 17.37 -8.47
N ASN A 65 -11.29 17.39 -9.80
CA ASN A 65 -12.16 16.76 -10.79
C ASN A 65 -11.38 16.70 -12.10
N ASP A 66 -10.60 15.63 -12.32
CA ASP A 66 -9.89 15.20 -13.55
C ASP A 66 -9.12 16.23 -14.42
N GLN A 67 -9.09 17.50 -14.03
CA GLN A 67 -8.35 18.60 -14.62
C GLN A 67 -7.78 19.48 -13.50
N SER A 68 -6.50 19.83 -13.63
CA SER A 68 -5.84 20.80 -12.76
C SER A 68 -6.36 22.20 -13.09
N THR A 69 -7.49 22.61 -12.50
CA THR A 69 -8.14 23.90 -12.75
C THR A 69 -7.33 25.11 -12.24
N GLY A 70 -6.26 24.90 -11.47
CA GLY A 70 -5.37 25.99 -11.05
C GLY A 70 -5.90 26.83 -9.88
N ASP A 71 -7.18 26.67 -9.53
CA ASP A 71 -7.78 27.29 -8.35
C ASP A 71 -7.40 26.52 -7.08
N ILE A 72 -6.65 27.21 -6.22
CA ILE A 72 -6.17 26.68 -4.94
C ILE A 72 -7.00 27.32 -3.84
N LYS A 73 -7.72 26.49 -3.08
CA LYS A 73 -8.42 26.94 -1.88
C LYS A 73 -7.47 26.85 -0.68
N VAL A 74 -7.31 27.98 0.00
CA VAL A 74 -6.64 28.06 1.31
C VAL A 74 -7.60 27.54 2.38
N ILE A 75 -7.12 26.64 3.22
CA ILE A 75 -7.85 26.06 4.35
C ILE A 75 -6.92 26.09 5.56
N GLY A 76 -7.39 26.60 6.70
CA GLY A 76 -6.67 26.53 7.97
C GLY A 76 -6.17 27.85 8.51
N GLU A 77 -6.33 28.96 7.79
CA GLU A 77 -6.06 30.29 8.32
C GLU A 77 -7.36 31.10 8.28
N ASP A 78 -7.86 31.47 9.46
CA ASP A 78 -9.10 32.24 9.61
C ASP A 78 -8.88 33.73 9.25
N ASP A 79 -7.63 34.22 9.25
CA ASP A 79 -7.30 35.59 8.84
C ASP A 79 -5.83 35.78 8.37
N LEU A 80 -5.64 35.90 7.05
CA LEU A 80 -4.35 36.21 6.41
C LEU A 80 -3.83 37.62 6.73
N SER A 81 -4.66 38.48 7.35
CA SER A 81 -4.25 39.84 7.79
C SER A 81 -3.15 39.81 8.86
N THR A 82 -2.97 38.67 9.54
CA THR A 82 -1.92 38.52 10.56
C THR A 82 -0.50 38.70 10.01
N PHE A 83 -0.31 38.62 8.68
CA PHE A 83 0.97 38.81 8.01
C PHE A 83 1.31 40.27 7.69
N THR A 84 0.37 41.21 7.83
CA THR A 84 0.59 42.62 7.48
C THR A 84 1.75 43.23 8.26
N GLY A 85 2.71 43.83 7.54
CA GLY A 85 3.90 44.46 8.14
C GLY A 85 4.90 43.49 8.79
N LYS A 86 4.70 42.16 8.71
CA LYS A 86 5.59 41.16 9.29
C LYS A 86 6.52 40.53 8.24
N ASN A 87 7.62 39.95 8.69
CA ASN A 87 8.45 39.09 7.86
C ASN A 87 7.84 37.68 7.87
N VAL A 88 7.66 37.06 6.71
CA VAL A 88 7.05 35.75 6.56
C VAL A 88 8.05 34.79 5.91
N LEU A 89 8.33 33.67 6.57
CA LEU A 89 9.11 32.56 6.04
C LEU A 89 8.15 31.41 5.71
N ILE A 90 7.88 31.21 4.43
CA ILE A 90 7.05 30.10 3.95
C ILE A 90 7.93 28.87 3.78
N VAL A 91 7.49 27.74 4.33
CA VAL A 91 8.24 26.48 4.28
C VAL A 91 7.41 25.40 3.62
N GLU A 92 7.91 24.87 2.50
CA GLU A 92 7.27 23.80 1.74
C GLU A 92 8.19 22.57 1.62
N GLY A 93 7.59 21.38 1.56
CA GLY A 93 8.35 20.14 1.38
C GLY A 93 8.91 19.98 -0.03
N ILE A 94 8.13 20.33 -1.06
CA ILE A 94 8.52 20.15 -2.45
C ILE A 94 7.87 21.15 -3.40
N ILE A 95 8.69 21.77 -4.24
CA ILE A 95 8.23 22.59 -5.36
C ILE A 95 8.37 21.77 -6.65
N ASP A 96 7.23 21.41 -7.26
CA ASP A 96 7.18 20.69 -8.54
C ASP A 96 7.13 21.68 -9.73
N THR A 97 5.92 22.11 -10.10
CA THR A 97 5.73 23.06 -11.21
C THR A 97 5.88 24.52 -10.78
N GLY A 98 5.79 24.81 -9.48
CA GLY A 98 5.81 26.17 -8.92
C GLY A 98 4.48 26.93 -8.99
N LYS A 99 3.41 26.33 -9.54
CA LYS A 99 2.08 26.97 -9.60
C LYS A 99 1.52 27.25 -8.19
N THR A 100 1.59 26.26 -7.31
CA THR A 100 1.12 26.37 -5.91
C THR A 100 1.77 27.55 -5.20
N MET A 101 3.11 27.64 -5.28
CA MET A 101 3.84 28.74 -4.66
C MET A 101 3.56 30.09 -5.27
N LYS A 102 3.38 30.20 -6.60
CA LYS A 102 2.99 31.47 -7.23
C LYS A 102 1.64 31.96 -6.69
N THR A 103 0.65 31.08 -6.61
CA THR A 103 -0.68 31.44 -6.08
C THR A 103 -0.61 31.82 -4.61
N LEU A 104 0.08 31.03 -3.78
CA LEU A 104 0.25 31.34 -2.36
C LEU A 104 0.94 32.70 -2.16
N LEU A 105 2.01 32.97 -2.89
CA LEU A 105 2.72 34.24 -2.81
C LEU A 105 1.84 35.41 -3.23
N SER A 106 1.01 35.26 -4.27
CA SER A 106 0.07 36.31 -4.67
C SER A 106 -0.95 36.61 -3.57
N LEU A 107 -1.46 35.59 -2.88
CA LEU A 107 -2.41 35.76 -1.77
C LEU A 107 -1.77 36.42 -0.55
N VAL A 108 -0.57 35.99 -0.16
CA VAL A 108 0.15 36.57 0.98
C VAL A 108 0.56 38.01 0.68
N LYS A 109 0.97 38.33 -0.56
CA LYS A 109 1.34 39.70 -0.96
C LYS A 109 0.19 40.70 -0.88
N GLN A 110 -1.06 40.28 -1.08
CA GLN A 110 -2.23 41.15 -0.97
C GLN A 110 -2.38 41.76 0.44
N HIS A 111 -1.79 41.12 1.45
CA HIS A 111 -1.84 41.56 2.84
C HIS A 111 -0.62 42.39 3.25
N ASN A 112 0.19 42.88 2.29
CA ASN A 112 1.33 43.77 2.51
C ASN A 112 2.30 43.35 3.64
N PRO A 113 2.86 42.13 3.59
CA PRO A 113 3.93 41.74 4.51
C PRO A 113 5.19 42.57 4.25
N LYS A 114 6.00 42.77 5.29
CA LYS A 114 7.27 43.51 5.18
C LYS A 114 8.30 42.78 4.32
N MET A 115 8.33 41.45 4.42
CA MET A 115 9.23 40.59 3.67
C MET A 115 8.59 39.22 3.52
N ILE A 116 8.77 38.58 2.36
CA ILE A 116 8.41 37.17 2.17
C ILE A 116 9.65 36.45 1.68
N LYS A 117 9.97 35.32 2.33
CA LYS A 117 11.00 34.39 1.91
C LYS A 117 10.44 32.99 1.87
N VAL A 118 10.93 32.17 0.93
CA VAL A 118 10.47 30.79 0.75
C VAL A 118 11.62 29.82 0.89
N ALA A 119 11.43 28.83 1.76
CA ALA A 119 12.31 27.69 1.91
C ALA A 119 11.62 26.42 1.39
N SER A 120 12.31 25.67 0.53
CA SER A 120 11.84 24.37 0.08
C SER A 120 12.92 23.31 0.28
N LEU A 121 12.53 22.15 0.83
CA LEU A 121 13.44 21.03 0.94
C LEU A 121 13.83 20.52 -0.45
N LEU A 122 12.85 20.33 -1.34
CA LEU A 122 13.08 19.79 -2.69
C LEU A 122 12.56 20.75 -3.77
N VAL A 123 13.30 20.88 -4.87
CA VAL A 123 12.87 21.60 -6.07
C VAL A 123 13.06 20.71 -7.28
N LYS A 124 12.00 20.44 -8.05
CA LYS A 124 12.09 19.60 -9.25
C LYS A 124 12.55 20.40 -10.46
N ARG A 125 13.54 19.86 -11.15
CA ARG A 125 13.91 20.27 -12.51
C ARG A 125 12.95 19.61 -13.50
N THR A 126 11.88 20.31 -13.85
CA THR A 126 10.82 19.83 -14.76
C THR A 126 10.57 20.83 -15.89
N PRO A 127 10.37 20.38 -17.14
CA PRO A 127 10.05 21.28 -18.26
C PRO A 127 8.68 21.96 -18.09
N ARG A 128 7.83 21.46 -17.16
CA ARG A 128 6.53 22.05 -16.82
C ARG A 128 6.62 23.15 -15.76
N SER A 129 7.84 23.54 -15.36
CA SER A 129 8.05 24.58 -14.37
C SER A 129 7.62 25.94 -14.90
N VAL A 130 6.96 26.73 -14.06
CA VAL A 130 6.62 28.13 -14.35
C VAL A 130 7.79 29.09 -14.10
N GLY A 131 9.01 28.57 -13.91
CA GLY A 131 10.23 29.32 -13.66
C GLY A 131 10.36 29.84 -12.22
N TYR A 132 9.49 29.42 -11.30
CA TYR A 132 9.57 29.84 -9.90
C TYR A 132 10.76 29.17 -9.19
N ARG A 133 11.54 29.95 -8.43
CA ARG A 133 12.62 29.48 -7.57
C ARG A 133 12.44 30.03 -6.15
N PRO A 134 12.54 29.19 -5.11
CA PRO A 134 12.51 29.65 -3.72
C PRO A 134 13.84 30.30 -3.34
N ASP A 135 13.84 31.13 -2.29
CA ASP A 135 15.02 31.80 -1.77
C ASP A 135 16.02 30.80 -1.16
N PHE A 136 15.50 29.79 -0.44
CA PHE A 136 16.30 28.77 0.22
C PHE A 136 15.98 27.39 -0.35
N VAL A 137 16.98 26.75 -0.98
CA VAL A 137 16.85 25.44 -1.64
C VAL A 137 17.65 24.37 -0.89
N GLY A 138 16.95 23.35 -0.40
CA GLY A 138 17.58 22.14 0.13
C GLY A 138 18.27 21.36 -0.98
N PHE A 139 17.49 20.73 -1.85
CA PHE A 139 18.01 19.91 -2.94
C PHE A 139 17.27 20.20 -4.25
N GLU A 140 18.02 20.32 -5.34
CA GLU A 140 17.45 20.26 -6.67
C GLU A 140 17.44 18.80 -7.16
N ILE A 141 16.27 18.30 -7.51
CA ILE A 141 16.07 16.92 -7.92
C ILE A 141 15.55 16.85 -9.36
N LEU A 142 15.77 15.71 -10.02
CA LEU A 142 15.19 15.44 -11.34
C LEU A 142 13.66 15.32 -11.24
N ALA A 143 12.98 15.38 -12.39
CA ALA A 143 11.52 15.17 -12.52
C ALA A 143 11.09 13.71 -12.24
N LYS A 144 11.48 13.17 -11.09
CA LYS A 144 11.05 11.88 -10.54
C LYS A 144 10.03 12.13 -9.43
N PHE A 145 9.20 11.12 -9.18
CA PHE A 145 8.31 11.14 -8.04
C PHE A 145 9.08 10.73 -6.79
N VAL A 146 8.88 11.44 -5.68
CA VAL A 146 9.59 11.22 -4.41
C VAL A 146 8.57 11.10 -3.29
N VAL A 147 8.83 10.23 -2.34
CA VAL A 147 8.00 10.02 -1.13
C VAL A 147 8.90 9.95 0.10
N GLY A 148 8.29 10.05 1.27
CA GLY A 148 8.99 10.05 2.54
C GLY A 148 9.38 11.45 2.99
N TYR A 149 9.77 11.53 4.26
CA TYR A 149 10.04 12.76 4.97
C TYR A 149 8.85 13.73 4.88
N ALA A 150 7.67 13.23 5.28
CA ALA A 150 6.34 13.85 5.12
C ALA A 150 5.79 13.97 3.69
N LEU A 151 6.58 13.72 2.64
CA LEU A 151 6.07 13.65 1.26
C LEU A 151 5.31 12.35 1.02
N ASP A 152 4.23 12.41 0.25
CA ASP A 152 3.30 11.30 0.10
C ASP A 152 3.04 10.87 -1.34
N TYR A 153 2.42 9.70 -1.46
CA TYR A 153 1.64 9.30 -2.61
C TYR A 153 0.25 8.88 -2.13
N ASN A 154 -0.78 9.61 -2.52
CA ASN A 154 -2.17 9.35 -2.08
C ASN A 154 -2.29 9.23 -0.55
N GLU A 155 -1.64 10.13 0.21
CA GLU A 155 -1.57 10.13 1.68
C GLU A 155 -0.70 9.02 2.32
N TYR A 156 -0.19 8.05 1.54
CA TYR A 156 0.74 7.02 2.04
C TYR A 156 2.20 7.52 2.05
N PHE A 157 3.05 6.84 2.82
CA PHE A 157 4.51 7.01 2.87
C PHE A 157 5.04 8.28 3.56
N ARG A 158 4.18 9.08 4.22
CA ARG A 158 4.61 10.28 4.96
C ARG A 158 5.54 9.95 6.14
N ASP A 159 5.35 8.77 6.71
CA ASP A 159 6.01 8.18 7.87
C ASP A 159 7.44 7.67 7.60
N LEU A 160 7.86 7.59 6.33
CA LEU A 160 9.23 7.22 6.00
C LEU A 160 10.21 8.33 6.42
N ASN A 161 11.26 7.99 7.14
CA ASN A 161 12.24 8.98 7.64
C ASN A 161 13.22 9.50 6.56
N HIS A 162 13.28 8.88 5.38
CA HIS A 162 14.21 9.26 4.31
C HIS A 162 13.43 9.57 3.03
N GLY A 163 13.87 10.57 2.26
CA GLY A 163 13.33 10.84 0.92
C GLY A 163 13.81 9.78 -0.08
N ALA A 164 12.89 8.99 -0.64
CA ALA A 164 13.19 7.93 -1.60
C ALA A 164 12.63 8.27 -3.00
N PRO A 165 13.43 8.18 -4.08
CA PRO A 165 12.92 8.27 -5.45
C PRO A 165 12.10 7.02 -5.80
N ARG A 166 10.87 7.20 -6.30
CA ARG A 166 10.12 6.11 -6.91
C ARG A 166 10.67 5.85 -8.31
N LEU A 167 11.41 4.76 -8.50
CA LEU A 167 11.69 4.20 -9.83
C LEU A 167 10.47 3.40 -10.29
N GLY A 168 9.57 4.01 -11.04
CA GLY A 168 8.46 3.31 -11.68
C GLY A 168 7.85 4.13 -12.81
N ARG A 169 7.74 3.56 -14.00
CA ARG A 169 7.06 4.15 -15.17
C ARG A 169 5.67 4.64 -14.75
N ALA A 170 5.37 5.90 -15.06
CA ALA A 170 4.08 6.52 -14.81
C ALA A 170 2.98 5.82 -15.63
N VAL A 171 2.25 4.89 -15.02
CA VAL A 171 0.96 4.42 -15.54
C VAL A 171 -0.12 5.31 -14.92
N ARG A 172 -0.71 6.19 -15.73
CA ARG A 172 -1.89 6.98 -15.33
C ARG A 172 -3.14 6.08 -15.36
N PRO A 173 -3.95 5.98 -14.30
CA PRO A 173 -5.27 5.37 -14.39
C PRO A 173 -6.25 6.34 -15.09
N ARG A 174 -7.05 5.82 -16.03
CA ARG A 174 -8.26 6.48 -16.54
C ARG A 174 -9.32 6.46 -15.43
N VAL A 175 -9.76 7.63 -14.96
CA VAL A 175 -10.90 7.76 -14.05
C VAL A 175 -12.18 7.89 -14.90
N ARG A 176 -13.22 7.12 -14.56
CA ARG A 176 -14.59 7.31 -15.06
C ARG A 176 -15.37 8.09 -13.99
N PRO A 177 -16.17 9.11 -14.36
CA PRO A 177 -16.90 9.91 -13.38
C PRO A 177 -18.22 9.23 -12.98
N GLY A 178 -18.53 9.26 -11.69
CA GLY A 178 -19.89 9.07 -11.19
C GLY A 178 -20.08 7.96 -10.15
N LEU A 179 -19.97 8.30 -8.86
CA LEU A 179 -20.92 7.83 -7.84
C LEU A 179 -20.74 8.65 -6.54
N GLN A 180 -21.70 9.52 -6.24
CA GLN A 180 -21.82 10.21 -4.95
C GLN A 180 -22.18 9.19 -3.85
N ARG A 181 -21.48 9.21 -2.71
CA ARG A 181 -21.86 8.45 -1.52
C ARG A 181 -22.58 9.36 -0.51
N PRO A 182 -23.71 8.92 0.11
CA PRO A 182 -24.44 9.72 1.09
C PRO A 182 -23.84 9.60 2.50
N ARG A 183 -24.08 10.65 3.30
CA ARG A 183 -23.67 10.83 4.70
C ARG A 183 -24.31 9.79 5.63
N ARG A 184 -23.59 9.36 6.68
CA ARG A 184 -24.18 8.71 7.87
C ARG A 184 -23.92 9.53 9.14
N PRO A 185 -24.82 9.49 10.14
CA PRO A 185 -24.75 10.30 11.35
C PRO A 185 -24.00 9.61 12.50
N VAL A 186 -23.59 10.46 13.45
CA VAL A 186 -22.88 10.17 14.70
C VAL A 186 -23.82 9.50 15.71
N ALA A 187 -23.32 8.51 16.46
CA ALA A 187 -23.99 7.92 17.63
C ALA A 187 -23.07 7.93 18.86
N VAL A 188 -23.70 8.09 20.03
CA VAL A 188 -23.18 8.45 21.37
C VAL A 188 -23.32 7.26 22.33
N GLY A 189 -22.37 7.12 23.28
CA GLY A 189 -22.49 6.38 24.55
C GLY A 189 -22.37 4.85 24.45
N THR A 190 -21.84 4.07 25.40
CA THR A 190 -21.57 4.23 26.84
C THR A 190 -20.68 3.08 27.32
N SER A 191 -19.99 3.29 28.45
CA SER A 191 -19.03 2.41 29.14
C SER A 191 -19.71 1.35 30.00
N GLU A 192 -19.20 0.11 30.06
CA GLU A 192 -19.27 -0.75 31.25
C GLU A 192 -18.06 -1.71 31.37
N HIS A 193 -17.61 -1.88 32.61
CA HIS A 193 -16.51 -2.72 33.10
C HIS A 193 -16.90 -4.21 33.17
N HIS A 194 -15.96 -5.11 32.88
CA HIS A 194 -15.84 -6.34 33.68
C HIS A 194 -14.45 -7.00 33.61
N SER A 195 -14.10 -7.61 34.75
CA SER A 195 -12.81 -8.14 35.17
C SER A 195 -12.88 -9.66 35.28
N ALA A 196 -11.85 -10.41 34.86
CA ALA A 196 -11.48 -11.71 35.46
C ALA A 196 -10.20 -12.37 34.88
N ARG A 197 -9.22 -12.52 35.78
CA ARG A 197 -8.54 -13.78 36.18
C ARG A 197 -7.61 -14.55 35.21
N ARG A 198 -6.32 -14.49 35.57
CA ARG A 198 -5.20 -15.34 35.13
C ARG A 198 -5.33 -16.79 35.65
N ARG A 199 -4.86 -17.76 34.86
CA ARG A 199 -4.29 -19.04 35.32
C ARG A 199 -3.07 -19.43 34.48
N SER A 200 -2.12 -20.02 35.19
CA SER A 200 -0.78 -20.47 34.81
C SER A 200 -0.73 -21.98 34.63
N SER A 201 0.12 -22.47 33.71
CA SER A 201 0.69 -23.84 33.69
C SER A 201 1.84 -23.84 32.68
N GLU A 202 3.10 -23.82 33.11
CA GLU A 202 3.96 -24.97 33.44
C GLU A 202 4.64 -25.63 32.22
N ARG A 203 5.94 -25.84 32.39
CA ARG A 203 6.98 -26.04 31.38
C ARG A 203 7.49 -27.49 31.54
N TYR A 204 7.51 -28.26 30.45
CA TYR A 204 8.20 -29.55 30.41
C TYR A 204 9.41 -29.48 29.48
N GLN A 205 10.58 -29.87 30.03
CA GLN A 205 11.86 -30.00 29.34
C GLN A 205 11.98 -31.41 28.76
N GLY A 206 12.17 -31.49 27.44
CA GLY A 206 12.59 -32.69 26.71
C GLY A 206 13.74 -32.32 25.79
N GLN A 207 14.88 -32.98 26.01
CA GLN A 207 16.17 -32.70 25.37
C GLN A 207 16.20 -33.38 23.98
N SER A 208 16.40 -32.61 22.92
CA SER A 208 16.61 -33.12 21.56
C SER A 208 17.75 -32.38 20.85
N MET A 209 18.55 -33.16 20.14
CA MET A 209 19.84 -32.83 19.53
C MET A 209 19.77 -31.58 18.64
N GLU A 210 20.52 -30.54 18.99
CA GLU A 210 20.44 -29.23 18.31
C GLU A 210 21.26 -29.21 17.00
N LEU A 211 20.60 -28.80 15.90
CA LEU A 211 21.28 -28.44 14.66
C LEU A 211 22.03 -27.09 14.82
N PRO A 212 23.14 -26.88 14.09
CA PRO A 212 23.92 -25.64 14.13
C PRO A 212 23.07 -24.39 13.86
N ASP A 213 23.32 -23.33 14.64
CA ASP A 213 22.56 -22.06 14.68
C ASP A 213 22.15 -21.47 13.32
N PRO A 214 23.00 -21.43 12.27
CA PRO A 214 22.59 -20.84 10.99
C PRO A 214 21.49 -21.64 10.28
N VAL A 215 21.44 -22.97 10.48
CA VAL A 215 20.45 -23.86 9.86
C VAL A 215 19.12 -23.77 10.60
N ARG A 216 19.16 -23.70 11.93
CA ARG A 216 17.99 -23.54 12.78
C ARG A 216 17.29 -22.20 12.55
N GLN A 217 18.05 -21.12 12.35
CA GLN A 217 17.49 -19.79 12.05
C GLN A 217 16.81 -19.74 10.68
N ARG A 218 17.37 -20.41 9.66
CA ARG A 218 16.77 -20.48 8.32
C ARG A 218 15.52 -21.34 8.28
N LEU A 219 15.54 -22.53 8.88
CA LEU A 219 14.36 -23.40 8.96
C LEU A 219 13.27 -22.82 9.86
N GLY A 220 13.63 -22.16 10.97
CA GLY A 220 12.68 -21.49 11.85
C GLY A 220 11.99 -20.29 11.20
N ASN A 221 12.73 -19.53 10.36
CA ASN A 221 12.13 -18.45 9.59
C ASN A 221 11.25 -18.98 8.47
N PHE A 222 11.64 -20.06 7.78
CA PHE A 222 10.85 -20.68 6.72
C PHE A 222 9.57 -21.35 7.25
N SER A 223 9.66 -22.03 8.40
CA SER A 223 8.51 -22.68 9.05
C SER A 223 7.48 -21.65 9.54
N ARG A 224 7.93 -20.48 10.05
CA ARG A 224 7.04 -19.39 10.50
C ARG A 224 6.35 -18.64 9.36
N THR A 225 6.92 -18.58 8.15
CA THR A 225 6.23 -18.01 6.99
C THR A 225 5.28 -18.98 6.30
N VAL A 226 5.48 -20.29 6.48
CA VAL A 226 4.69 -21.33 5.80
C VAL A 226 3.57 -21.91 6.68
N PHE A 227 3.77 -21.98 8.00
CA PHE A 227 2.74 -22.39 8.96
C PHE A 227 2.36 -21.22 9.87
N SER A 228 1.24 -20.58 9.53
CA SER A 228 0.61 -19.52 10.32
C SER A 228 0.18 -20.08 11.68
N ASP A 229 0.87 -19.69 12.75
CA ASP A 229 0.49 -20.02 14.12
C ASP A 229 -0.81 -19.27 14.48
N SER A 230 -1.90 -20.01 14.66
CA SER A 230 -3.27 -19.50 14.84
C SER A 230 -3.58 -19.02 16.26
N SER A 231 -2.56 -18.73 17.07
CA SER A 231 -2.75 -18.30 18.46
C SER A 231 -1.84 -17.14 18.85
N ARG A 232 -2.26 -15.92 18.52
CA ARG A 232 -1.74 -14.73 19.21
C ARG A 232 -2.77 -13.60 19.24
N THR A 233 -3.51 -13.55 20.34
CA THR A 233 -4.23 -12.36 20.82
C THR A 233 -3.19 -11.31 21.27
N GLY A 234 -2.90 -10.35 20.40
CA GLY A 234 -2.18 -9.11 20.68
C GLY A 234 -3.14 -7.91 20.69
N PRO A 235 -2.75 -6.76 21.26
CA PRO A 235 -3.68 -5.68 21.59
C PRO A 235 -4.30 -5.09 20.31
N GLU A 236 -5.61 -4.82 20.38
CA GLU A 236 -6.38 -4.13 19.35
C GLU A 236 -5.67 -2.84 18.93
N TYR A 237 -5.03 -2.89 17.78
CA TYR A 237 -4.70 -1.70 17.03
C TYR A 237 -6.00 -1.25 16.37
N ASN A 238 -6.48 -0.07 16.77
CA ASN A 238 -7.54 0.64 16.08
C ASN A 238 -7.24 0.66 14.58
N GLU A 239 -8.05 -0.09 13.82
CA GLU A 239 -8.00 -0.16 12.37
C GLU A 239 -8.26 1.26 11.82
N GLY A 240 -7.18 1.88 11.32
CA GLY A 240 -7.31 3.04 10.46
C GLY A 240 -8.05 2.64 9.17
N PRO A 241 -8.77 3.57 8.53
CA PRO A 241 -9.44 3.26 7.28
C PRO A 241 -8.37 2.95 6.24
N ASP A 242 -8.56 1.86 5.49
CA ASP A 242 -7.78 1.45 4.32
C ASP A 242 -6.81 0.26 4.50
N ASN A 243 -7.20 -0.75 5.29
CA ASN A 243 -6.95 -2.14 4.84
C ASN A 243 -7.91 -2.41 3.66
N GLU A 244 -7.63 -1.82 2.49
CA GLU A 244 -8.33 -2.22 1.26
C GLU A 244 -8.02 -3.70 1.00
N MET A 245 -8.94 -4.57 1.40
CA MET A 245 -8.92 -5.99 1.06
C MET A 245 -8.66 -6.11 -0.44
N VAL A 246 -7.56 -6.79 -0.78
CA VAL A 246 -7.05 -6.96 -2.15
C VAL A 246 -7.86 -8.03 -2.89
N SER A 247 -8.75 -8.73 -2.18
CA SER A 247 -9.65 -9.74 -2.71
C SER A 247 -10.37 -9.23 -3.96
N SER A 248 -10.29 -10.00 -5.04
CA SER A 248 -11.01 -9.70 -6.27
C SER A 248 -12.45 -10.14 -6.14
N LEU A 249 -13.38 -9.18 -6.18
CA LEU A 249 -14.82 -9.43 -6.15
C LEU A 249 -15.26 -10.32 -7.33
N ALA A 250 -14.69 -10.09 -8.53
CA ALA A 250 -15.02 -10.87 -9.72
C ALA A 250 -14.65 -12.35 -9.57
N LEU A 251 -13.45 -12.62 -9.03
CA LEU A 251 -13.00 -13.99 -8.77
C LEU A 251 -13.85 -14.65 -7.67
N GLN A 252 -14.17 -13.91 -6.61
CA GLN A 252 -15.01 -14.38 -5.51
C GLN A 252 -16.41 -14.78 -5.99
N MET A 253 -17.06 -13.92 -6.77
CA MET A 253 -18.39 -14.21 -7.32
C MET A 253 -18.36 -15.44 -8.24
N SER A 254 -17.33 -15.58 -9.08
CA SER A 254 -17.20 -16.75 -9.95
C SER A 254 -16.96 -18.06 -9.17
N LEU A 255 -16.13 -18.04 -8.12
CA LEU A 255 -15.91 -19.20 -7.26
C LEU A 255 -17.19 -19.61 -6.52
N TYR A 256 -17.96 -18.64 -6.06
CA TYR A 256 -19.25 -18.88 -5.42
C TYR A 256 -20.21 -19.60 -6.38
N PHE A 257 -20.44 -19.05 -7.57
CA PHE A 257 -21.32 -19.70 -8.57
C PHE A 257 -20.83 -21.10 -8.95
N ASN A 258 -19.52 -21.27 -9.08
CA ASN A 258 -18.94 -22.56 -9.44
C ASN A 258 -19.13 -23.63 -8.35
N THR A 259 -19.22 -23.23 -7.08
CA THR A 259 -19.52 -24.14 -5.97
C THR A 259 -20.92 -24.77 -6.09
N TYR A 260 -21.89 -24.04 -6.64
CA TYR A 260 -23.25 -24.57 -6.90
C TYR A 260 -23.35 -25.27 -8.24
N PHE A 261 -22.63 -24.79 -9.25
CA PHE A 261 -22.61 -25.41 -10.57
C PHE A 261 -21.93 -26.78 -10.57
N PHE A 262 -20.87 -26.96 -9.79
CA PHE A 262 -20.07 -28.19 -9.81
C PHE A 262 -20.86 -29.46 -9.44
N PRO A 263 -21.69 -29.50 -8.37
CA PRO A 263 -22.55 -30.66 -8.10
C PRO A 263 -23.51 -30.97 -9.25
N LEU A 264 -24.07 -29.95 -9.90
CA LEU A 264 -24.95 -30.12 -11.07
C LEU A 264 -24.19 -30.67 -12.27
N TRP A 265 -22.97 -30.16 -12.51
CA TRP A 265 -22.06 -30.69 -13.52
C TRP A 265 -21.76 -32.17 -13.28
N TRP A 266 -21.42 -32.54 -12.04
CA TRP A 266 -21.07 -33.90 -11.67
C TRP A 266 -22.24 -34.88 -11.88
N VAL A 267 -23.43 -34.55 -11.36
CA VAL A 267 -24.64 -35.38 -11.54
C VAL A 267 -24.98 -35.53 -13.03
N SER A 268 -24.91 -34.43 -13.78
CA SER A 268 -25.15 -34.44 -15.22
C SER A 268 -24.14 -35.35 -15.95
N SER A 269 -22.85 -35.22 -15.64
CA SER A 269 -21.79 -36.04 -16.24
C SER A 269 -21.96 -37.54 -15.95
N ILE A 270 -22.36 -37.91 -14.72
CA ILE A 270 -22.66 -39.31 -14.38
C ILE A 270 -23.90 -39.81 -15.15
N MET A 271 -24.97 -39.02 -15.21
CA MET A 271 -26.19 -39.40 -15.93
C MET A 271 -25.91 -39.62 -17.43
N MET A 272 -25.16 -38.72 -18.06
CA MET A 272 -24.79 -38.85 -19.48
C MET A 272 -23.84 -40.02 -19.73
N LEU A 273 -22.90 -40.29 -18.82
CA LEU A 273 -22.06 -41.48 -18.88
C LEU A 273 -22.91 -42.76 -18.84
N GLN A 274 -23.89 -42.86 -17.95
CA GLN A 274 -24.80 -44.02 -17.87
C GLN A 274 -25.56 -44.24 -19.18
N MET A 275 -26.07 -43.17 -19.80
CA MET A 275 -26.80 -43.26 -21.07
C MET A 275 -25.95 -43.80 -22.23
N LYS A 276 -24.65 -43.45 -22.28
CA LYS A 276 -23.74 -43.89 -23.36
C LYS A 276 -22.86 -45.08 -22.98
N TYR A 277 -22.95 -45.58 -21.74
CA TYR A 277 -22.03 -46.59 -21.21
C TYR A 277 -22.02 -47.87 -22.06
N SER A 278 -23.19 -48.32 -22.52
CA SER A 278 -23.32 -49.55 -23.33
C SER A 278 -22.75 -49.42 -24.75
N ILE A 279 -22.65 -48.19 -25.27
CA ILE A 279 -22.22 -47.90 -26.65
C ILE A 279 -20.71 -47.63 -26.69
N LEU A 280 -20.15 -47.19 -25.56
CA LEU A 280 -18.76 -46.77 -25.47
C LEU A 280 -17.80 -47.97 -25.48
N PRO A 281 -16.67 -47.90 -26.22
CA PRO A 281 -15.63 -48.93 -26.16
C PRO A 281 -15.04 -49.09 -24.75
N ASP A 282 -14.60 -50.30 -24.38
CA ASP A 282 -14.17 -50.61 -23.00
C ASP A 282 -13.03 -49.72 -22.49
N TYR A 283 -12.03 -49.43 -23.33
CA TYR A 283 -10.93 -48.54 -22.95
C TYR A 283 -11.40 -47.11 -22.64
N TYR A 284 -12.38 -46.60 -23.39
CA TYR A 284 -12.96 -45.27 -23.13
C TYR A 284 -13.79 -45.25 -21.84
N LYS A 285 -14.46 -46.36 -21.46
CA LYS A 285 -15.14 -46.46 -20.16
C LYS A 285 -14.17 -46.18 -19.02
N PHE A 286 -13.02 -46.87 -19.01
CA PHE A 286 -11.99 -46.68 -17.99
C PHE A 286 -11.43 -45.25 -17.99
N ILE A 287 -11.13 -44.71 -19.17
CA ILE A 287 -10.58 -43.35 -19.30
C ILE A 287 -11.57 -42.30 -18.77
N VAL A 288 -12.84 -42.33 -19.19
CA VAL A 288 -13.83 -41.33 -18.79
C VAL A 288 -14.11 -41.38 -17.29
N VAL A 289 -14.27 -42.57 -16.72
CA VAL A 289 -14.47 -42.73 -15.27
C VAL A 289 -13.27 -42.15 -14.51
N THR A 290 -12.05 -42.47 -14.94
CA THR A 290 -10.83 -41.97 -14.31
C THR A 290 -10.72 -40.45 -14.42
N VAL A 291 -11.02 -39.88 -15.59
CA VAL A 291 -10.99 -38.43 -15.82
C VAL A 291 -12.06 -37.71 -14.99
N ILE A 292 -13.28 -38.24 -14.88
CA ILE A 292 -14.34 -37.65 -14.04
C ILE A 292 -13.91 -37.64 -12.56
N ILE A 293 -13.37 -38.75 -12.05
CA ILE A 293 -12.86 -38.82 -10.68
C ILE A 293 -11.73 -37.80 -10.47
N LEU A 294 -10.77 -37.75 -11.40
CA LEU A 294 -9.64 -36.83 -11.32
C LEU A 294 -10.09 -35.36 -11.35
N ILE A 295 -11.00 -34.99 -12.26
CA ILE A 295 -11.61 -33.66 -12.32
C ILE A 295 -12.32 -33.34 -11.00
N THR A 296 -13.02 -34.29 -10.41
CA THR A 296 -13.76 -34.09 -9.15
C THR A 296 -12.80 -33.77 -8.00
N LEU A 297 -11.70 -34.52 -7.87
CA LEU A 297 -10.69 -34.30 -6.84
C LEU A 297 -9.96 -32.97 -7.04
N ILE A 298 -9.54 -32.67 -8.28
CA ILE A 298 -8.87 -31.41 -8.61
C ILE A 298 -9.80 -30.23 -8.35
N GLU A 299 -11.08 -30.32 -8.72
CA GLU A 299 -12.04 -29.25 -8.50
C GLU A 299 -12.20 -28.91 -7.02
N ALA A 300 -12.32 -29.91 -6.15
CA ALA A 300 -12.46 -29.71 -4.72
C ALA A 300 -11.25 -28.97 -4.14
N ILE A 301 -10.04 -29.41 -4.49
CA ILE A 301 -8.79 -28.76 -4.08
C ILE A 301 -8.71 -27.34 -4.66
N ARG A 302 -9.09 -27.16 -5.93
CA ARG A 302 -9.04 -25.88 -6.62
C ARG A 302 -9.99 -24.89 -5.96
N LEU A 303 -11.26 -25.22 -5.74
CA LEU A 303 -12.22 -24.34 -5.08
C LEU A 303 -11.73 -23.92 -3.68
N TYR A 304 -11.16 -24.85 -2.91
CA TYR A 304 -10.55 -24.56 -1.61
C TYR A 304 -9.39 -23.55 -1.73
N LEU A 305 -8.42 -23.79 -2.63
CA LEU A 305 -7.28 -22.89 -2.84
C LEU A 305 -7.70 -21.51 -3.36
N GLY A 306 -8.72 -21.46 -4.24
CA GLY A 306 -9.26 -20.19 -4.75
C GLY A 306 -9.92 -19.36 -3.66
N TYR A 307 -10.71 -20.00 -2.78
CA TYR A 307 -11.33 -19.35 -1.63
C TYR A 307 -10.26 -18.82 -0.66
N MET A 308 -9.33 -19.68 -0.25
CA MET A 308 -8.25 -19.36 0.67
C MET A 308 -7.33 -18.26 0.12
N GLY A 309 -6.88 -18.40 -1.12
CA GLY A 309 -5.97 -17.47 -1.75
C GLY A 309 -6.56 -16.08 -1.97
N ASN A 310 -7.85 -15.99 -2.33
CA ASN A 310 -8.50 -14.70 -2.60
C ASN A 310 -8.97 -13.98 -1.34
N LEU A 311 -9.58 -14.68 -0.37
CA LEU A 311 -10.13 -14.05 0.85
C LEU A 311 -9.10 -13.86 1.96
N GLN A 312 -8.17 -14.80 2.11
CA GLN A 312 -7.09 -14.70 3.12
C GLN A 312 -5.82 -14.05 2.56
N GLU A 313 -5.88 -13.55 1.32
CA GLU A 313 -4.78 -12.89 0.63
C GLU A 313 -3.48 -13.71 0.57
N LYS A 314 -3.60 -15.04 0.53
CA LYS A 314 -2.43 -15.93 0.49
C LYS A 314 -1.98 -16.20 -0.95
N VAL A 315 -0.87 -15.57 -1.31
CA VAL A 315 -0.26 -15.64 -2.66
C VAL A 315 0.06 -17.08 -3.10
N PRO A 316 0.66 -17.96 -2.27
CA PRO A 316 0.98 -19.32 -2.69
C PRO A 316 -0.25 -20.15 -3.05
N GLU A 317 -1.33 -20.03 -2.27
CA GLU A 317 -2.59 -20.74 -2.46
C GLU A 317 -3.29 -20.26 -3.73
N LEU A 318 -3.30 -18.94 -3.98
CA LEU A 318 -3.86 -18.38 -5.22
C LEU A 318 -3.04 -18.77 -6.45
N ALA A 319 -1.71 -18.87 -6.33
CA ALA A 319 -0.85 -19.39 -7.40
C ALA A 319 -1.12 -20.88 -7.66
N GLY A 320 -1.32 -21.67 -6.60
CA GLY A 320 -1.72 -23.08 -6.70
C GLY A 320 -3.07 -23.25 -7.40
N PHE A 321 -4.07 -22.44 -7.04
CA PHE A 321 -5.35 -22.37 -7.75
C PHE A 321 -5.17 -22.12 -9.25
N TRP A 322 -4.36 -21.12 -9.60
CA TRP A 322 -4.12 -20.73 -10.98
C TRP A 322 -3.39 -21.84 -11.77
N LEU A 323 -2.38 -22.46 -11.16
CA LEU A 323 -1.61 -23.55 -11.77
C LEU A 323 -2.46 -24.79 -11.99
N LEU A 324 -3.25 -25.23 -10.99
CA LEU A 324 -4.15 -26.38 -11.12
C LEU A 324 -5.19 -26.14 -12.22
N SER A 325 -5.70 -24.91 -12.33
CA SER A 325 -6.66 -24.52 -13.37
C SER A 325 -6.07 -24.71 -14.78
N LEU A 326 -4.85 -24.21 -15.00
CA LEU A 326 -4.22 -24.20 -16.32
C LEU A 326 -3.62 -25.56 -16.70
N LEU A 327 -2.93 -26.21 -15.77
CA LEU A 327 -2.10 -27.38 -16.05
C LEU A 327 -2.88 -28.69 -15.99
N LEU A 328 -3.83 -28.81 -15.06
CA LEU A 328 -4.55 -30.05 -14.85
C LEU A 328 -6.01 -29.95 -15.29
N GLN A 329 -6.75 -28.96 -14.80
CA GLN A 329 -8.18 -28.88 -15.07
C GLN A 329 -8.48 -28.61 -16.56
N LEU A 330 -7.84 -27.60 -17.15
CA LEU A 330 -8.13 -27.17 -18.51
C LEU A 330 -7.86 -28.29 -19.54
N PRO A 331 -6.72 -29.01 -19.50
CA PRO A 331 -6.50 -30.13 -20.42
C PRO A 331 -7.52 -31.27 -20.25
N LEU A 332 -7.91 -31.59 -19.02
CA LEU A 332 -8.89 -32.66 -18.75
C LEU A 332 -10.29 -32.31 -19.27
N ILE A 333 -10.74 -31.06 -19.07
CA ILE A 333 -12.05 -30.64 -19.59
C ILE A 333 -12.05 -30.51 -21.11
N LEU A 334 -10.93 -30.06 -21.70
CA LEU A 334 -10.75 -30.01 -23.16
C LEU A 334 -10.74 -31.41 -23.76
N PHE A 335 -10.12 -32.39 -23.09
CA PHE A 335 -10.15 -33.79 -23.51
C PHE A 335 -11.59 -34.31 -23.57
N LEU A 336 -12.40 -34.06 -22.53
CA LEU A 336 -13.82 -34.46 -22.56
C LEU A 336 -14.62 -33.74 -23.65
N LEU A 337 -14.29 -32.48 -23.94
CA LEU A 337 -15.03 -31.66 -24.91
C LEU A 337 -14.73 -32.03 -26.37
N PHE A 338 -13.45 -32.21 -26.71
CA PHE A 338 -12.97 -32.32 -28.10
C PHE A 338 -12.69 -33.75 -28.56
N ASN A 339 -12.65 -34.74 -27.68
CA ASN A 339 -12.41 -36.11 -28.10
C ASN A 339 -13.66 -36.70 -28.77
N GLU A 340 -13.61 -36.81 -30.10
CA GLU A 340 -14.72 -37.35 -30.91
C GLU A 340 -15.02 -38.83 -30.61
N GLY A 341 -14.04 -39.59 -30.12
CA GLY A 341 -14.21 -41.01 -29.75
C GLY A 341 -15.11 -41.24 -28.52
N LEU A 342 -15.49 -40.19 -27.80
CA LEU A 342 -16.38 -40.25 -26.63
C LEU A 342 -17.87 -40.17 -26.99
N THR A 343 -18.21 -39.98 -28.27
CA THR A 343 -19.60 -39.83 -28.75
C THR A 343 -20.39 -38.82 -27.92
N ASN A 344 -19.83 -37.61 -27.76
CA ASN A 344 -20.35 -36.59 -26.85
C ASN A 344 -21.78 -36.16 -27.18
N LEU A 345 -22.70 -36.32 -26.23
CA LEU A 345 -24.09 -35.87 -26.37
C LEU A 345 -24.16 -34.33 -26.44
N PRO A 346 -25.18 -33.73 -27.07
CA PRO A 346 -25.34 -32.28 -27.13
C PRO A 346 -25.38 -31.61 -25.74
N LEU A 347 -26.06 -32.24 -24.78
CA LEU A 347 -26.12 -31.77 -23.39
C LEU A 347 -24.73 -31.84 -22.71
N GLU A 348 -23.96 -32.87 -23.01
CA GLU A 348 -22.61 -33.06 -22.47
C GLU A 348 -21.66 -31.96 -22.93
N LYS A 349 -21.69 -31.68 -24.24
CA LYS A 349 -20.95 -30.54 -24.81
C LYS A 349 -21.37 -29.23 -24.17
N ALA A 350 -22.67 -28.97 -24.01
CA ALA A 350 -23.14 -27.73 -23.39
C ALA A 350 -22.62 -27.55 -21.96
N VAL A 351 -22.70 -28.60 -21.14
CA VAL A 351 -22.26 -28.59 -19.74
C VAL A 351 -20.74 -28.42 -19.63
N HIS A 352 -19.95 -29.09 -20.48
CA HIS A 352 -18.49 -28.90 -20.53
C HIS A 352 -18.07 -27.52 -21.07
N ILE A 353 -18.81 -26.96 -22.04
CA ILE A 353 -18.57 -25.60 -22.56
C ILE A 353 -18.79 -24.57 -21.45
N ILE A 354 -19.92 -24.67 -20.73
CA ILE A 354 -20.20 -23.77 -19.61
C ILE A 354 -19.07 -23.86 -18.58
N PHE A 355 -18.63 -25.07 -18.22
CA PHE A 355 -17.55 -25.24 -17.26
C PHE A 355 -16.22 -24.64 -17.76
N THR A 356 -15.92 -24.80 -19.05
CA THR A 356 -14.72 -24.22 -19.68
C THR A 356 -14.77 -22.69 -19.67
N ILE A 357 -15.94 -22.08 -19.88
CA ILE A 357 -16.13 -20.63 -19.78
C ILE A 357 -15.87 -20.15 -18.34
N PHE A 358 -16.41 -20.83 -17.34
CA PHE A 358 -16.11 -20.52 -15.93
C PHE A 358 -14.61 -20.63 -15.64
N LEU A 359 -13.98 -21.72 -16.08
CA LEU A 359 -12.56 -21.96 -15.85
C LEU A 359 -11.68 -20.88 -16.49
N THR A 360 -11.94 -20.54 -17.75
CA THR A 360 -11.19 -19.50 -18.47
C THR A 360 -11.34 -18.12 -17.82
N PHE A 361 -12.56 -17.74 -17.42
CA PHE A 361 -12.80 -16.52 -16.65
C PHE A 361 -12.04 -16.49 -15.32
N GLN A 362 -12.04 -17.61 -14.59
CA GLN A 362 -11.34 -17.76 -13.32
C GLN A 362 -9.82 -17.65 -13.49
N VAL A 363 -9.25 -18.29 -14.53
CA VAL A 363 -7.80 -18.22 -14.84
C VAL A 363 -7.37 -16.78 -15.11
N VAL A 364 -8.13 -16.04 -15.92
CA VAL A 364 -7.83 -14.63 -16.24
C VAL A 364 -7.95 -13.76 -14.98
N SER A 365 -9.05 -13.90 -14.25
CA SER A 365 -9.30 -13.11 -13.03
C SER A 365 -8.27 -13.40 -11.93
N ALA A 366 -7.90 -14.66 -11.74
CA ALA A 366 -6.88 -15.07 -10.77
C ALA A 366 -5.49 -14.58 -11.18
N PHE A 367 -5.13 -14.60 -12.47
CA PHE A 367 -3.86 -14.03 -12.93
C PHE A 367 -3.74 -12.54 -12.62
N LEU A 368 -4.81 -11.78 -12.91
CA LEU A 368 -4.85 -10.33 -12.60
C LEU A 368 -4.71 -10.07 -11.10
N THR A 369 -5.40 -10.88 -10.28
CA THR A 369 -5.37 -10.77 -8.82
C THR A 369 -3.99 -11.13 -8.27
N LEU A 370 -3.40 -12.24 -8.75
CA LEU A 370 -2.06 -12.69 -8.37
C LEU A 370 -1.00 -11.64 -8.70
N ARG A 371 -1.05 -11.05 -9.90
CA ARG A 371 -0.13 -9.97 -10.28
C ARG A 371 -0.25 -8.75 -9.36
N LYS A 372 -1.48 -8.38 -8.97
CA LYS A 372 -1.73 -7.28 -8.03
C LYS A 372 -1.12 -7.59 -6.66
N MET A 373 -1.38 -8.78 -6.13
CA MET A 373 -0.92 -9.22 -4.82
C MET A 373 0.60 -9.36 -4.75
N VAL A 374 1.26 -9.93 -5.76
CA VAL A 374 2.73 -10.07 -5.79
C VAL A 374 3.42 -8.70 -5.76
N ASN A 375 2.90 -7.71 -6.50
CA ASN A 375 3.45 -6.35 -6.48
C ASN A 375 3.32 -5.70 -5.09
N GLN A 376 2.23 -5.95 -4.37
CA GLN A 376 2.05 -5.48 -3.01
C GLN A 376 2.92 -6.23 -2.00
N LEU A 377 3.08 -7.54 -2.16
CA LEU A 377 3.97 -8.36 -1.33
C LEU A 377 5.43 -7.91 -1.46
N ALA A 378 5.89 -7.63 -2.68
CA ALA A 378 7.22 -7.06 -2.91
C ALA A 378 7.37 -5.71 -2.20
N THR A 379 6.33 -4.88 -2.22
CA THR A 379 6.32 -3.60 -1.50
C THR A 379 6.42 -3.83 0.02
N ARG A 380 5.63 -4.75 0.59
CA ARG A 380 5.68 -5.10 2.03
C ARG A 380 7.02 -5.70 2.46
N PHE A 381 7.61 -6.58 1.64
CA PHE A 381 8.91 -7.18 1.94
C PHE A 381 10.01 -6.14 1.99
N HIS A 382 10.06 -5.24 1.01
CA HIS A 382 11.02 -4.14 1.02
C HIS A 382 10.84 -3.25 2.26
N LEU A 383 9.60 -2.94 2.65
CA LEU A 383 9.33 -2.16 3.87
C LEU A 383 9.86 -2.87 5.14
N GLN A 384 9.63 -4.18 5.28
CA GLN A 384 10.12 -4.95 6.44
C GLN A 384 11.65 -5.06 6.50
N ASP A 385 12.31 -5.23 5.34
CA ASP A 385 13.77 -5.23 5.26
C ASP A 385 14.34 -3.86 5.66
N PHE A 386 13.68 -2.76 5.26
CA PHE A 386 14.06 -1.42 5.68
C PHE A 386 13.86 -1.19 7.18
N ASP A 387 12.79 -1.73 7.78
CA ASP A 387 12.58 -1.67 9.24
C ASP A 387 13.65 -2.45 10.00
N ARG A 388 14.05 -3.64 9.53
CA ARG A 388 15.17 -4.37 10.14
C ARG A 388 16.48 -3.60 10.07
N LEU A 389 16.76 -2.96 8.94
CA LEU A 389 17.96 -2.14 8.77
C LEU A 389 17.91 -0.86 9.61
N SER A 390 16.73 -0.26 9.81
CA SER A 390 16.55 0.93 10.63
C SER A 390 16.73 0.62 12.12
N VAL A 391 16.21 -0.51 12.59
CA VAL A 391 16.43 -1.03 13.95
C VAL A 391 17.92 -1.33 14.17
N SER A 392 18.58 -2.04 13.25
CA SER A 392 20.00 -2.35 13.35
C SER A 392 20.90 -1.10 13.35
N ARG A 393 20.55 -0.05 12.59
CA ARG A 393 21.24 1.26 12.64
C ARG A 393 20.92 2.08 13.88
N GLY A 394 19.76 1.89 14.50
CA GLY A 394 19.40 2.47 15.80
C GLY A 394 20.22 1.86 16.93
N ASP A 395 20.36 0.53 16.93
CA ASP A 395 21.18 -0.20 17.89
C ASP A 395 22.67 0.11 17.73
N MET A 396 23.20 0.20 16.50
CA MET A 396 24.59 0.65 16.29
C MET A 396 24.84 2.07 16.79
N ARG A 397 23.85 2.97 16.72
CA ARG A 397 23.98 4.33 17.26
C ARG A 397 23.91 4.37 18.79
N ARG A 398 23.10 3.50 19.43
CA ARG A 398 23.09 3.33 20.89
C ARG A 398 24.38 2.70 21.41
N VAL A 399 24.93 1.71 20.73
CA VAL A 399 26.22 1.10 21.10
C VAL A 399 27.34 2.14 20.95
N ARG A 400 27.29 3.00 19.93
CA ARG A 400 28.26 4.10 19.77
C ARG A 400 28.13 5.17 20.84
N SER A 401 26.92 5.49 21.31
CA SER A 401 26.76 6.44 22.43
C SER A 401 27.23 5.85 23.77
N CYS A 402 27.10 4.55 23.99
CA CYS A 402 27.65 3.90 25.20
C CYS A 402 29.18 3.78 25.19
N ILE A 403 29.84 3.82 24.02
CA ILE A 403 31.31 3.80 23.91
C ILE A 403 31.91 5.19 24.06
N GLU A 404 31.15 6.26 23.81
CA GLU A 404 31.58 7.65 24.03
C GLU A 404 31.36 8.14 25.49
N GLU A 405 30.78 7.30 26.36
CA GLU A 405 30.58 7.56 27.81
C GLU A 405 31.57 6.82 28.73
N ILE A 406 32.60 6.15 28.17
CA ILE A 406 33.75 5.57 28.90
C ILE A 406 35.02 6.30 28.46
#